data_AF-A0A1U7HG15-F1
#
_entry.id   AF-A0A1U7HG15-F1
#
_cell.length_a   1.000
_cell.length_b   1.000
_cell.length_c   1.000
_cell.angle_alpha   90.00
_cell.angle_beta   90.00
_cell.angle_gamma   90.00
#
_symmetry.space_group_name_H-M   'P 1'
#
loop_
_entity.id
_entity.type
_entity.pdbx_description
1 polymer ?
#
loop_
_entity_poly.entity_id
_entity_poly.type
_entity_poly.pdbx_seq_one_letter_code
_entity_poly.pdbx_strand_id
1 'polypeptide(L)'
;MVKSTIESRKLRSLAFLLFPTTFWLLLYSFLQRGTDGGVVWSFSLESYQRLASELYLGIIWRSIGLALIATVACLIIGYPLAFFIATCSGRWQNVLVLLVIIPFWTNFLVRTYAWIVLLPQEGVINVVLQNFQVVDAPLNLLFTQFAVTVGLIYGYLSFMILPLYAAMDRFNFSLVEAAQNLGANDIRSFIRIVLPLTMRGRNCSRFATGFYSGCRGVCYS
;
A
#
# COMPACT_ATOMS: atom_id res chain seq x y z
N MET A 1 23.69 -18.97 27.58
CA MET A 1 22.53 -19.85 27.92
C MET A 1 21.17 -19.21 27.61
N VAL A 2 20.70 -18.20 28.35
CA VAL A 2 19.30 -17.69 28.30
C VAL A 2 18.71 -17.46 26.89
N LYS A 3 19.51 -17.02 25.91
CA LYS A 3 19.03 -16.76 24.54
C LYS A 3 18.51 -18.01 23.82
N SER A 4 19.11 -19.19 24.04
CA SER A 4 18.69 -20.45 23.39
C SER A 4 17.42 -21.06 24.00
N THR A 5 17.19 -20.87 25.30
CA THR A 5 15.94 -21.26 25.96
C THR A 5 14.76 -20.37 25.57
N ILE A 6 15.01 -19.12 25.16
CA ILE A 6 13.98 -18.23 24.60
C ILE A 6 13.63 -18.63 23.16
N GLU A 7 14.61 -18.88 22.28
CA GLU A 7 14.32 -19.32 20.91
C GLU A 7 13.58 -20.66 20.86
N SER A 8 14.05 -21.66 21.59
CA SER A 8 13.36 -22.97 21.65
C SER A 8 11.95 -22.90 22.25
N ARG A 9 11.65 -21.89 23.09
CA ARG A 9 10.28 -21.64 23.58
C ARG A 9 9.43 -20.94 22.52
N LYS A 10 9.96 -19.92 21.84
CA LYS A 10 9.30 -19.24 20.71
C LYS A 10 8.98 -20.20 19.56
N LEU A 11 9.91 -21.08 19.22
CA LEU A 11 9.75 -22.08 18.15
C LEU A 11 8.62 -23.07 18.47
N ARG A 12 8.51 -23.51 19.74
CA ARG A 12 7.41 -24.38 20.20
C ARG A 12 6.05 -23.66 20.19
N SER A 13 5.97 -22.39 20.59
CA SER A 13 4.73 -21.62 20.48
C SER A 13 4.32 -21.31 19.04
N LEU A 14 5.30 -21.04 18.15
CA LEU A 14 5.04 -20.87 16.71
C LEU A 14 4.56 -22.18 16.09
N ALA A 15 5.19 -23.31 16.40
CA ALA A 15 4.74 -24.62 15.95
C ALA A 15 3.31 -24.91 16.44
N PHE A 16 2.98 -24.67 17.71
CA PHE A 16 1.62 -24.90 18.23
C PHE A 16 0.55 -24.01 17.56
N LEU A 17 0.90 -22.78 17.17
CA LEU A 17 -0.04 -21.86 16.47
C LEU A 17 -0.20 -22.21 14.98
N LEU A 18 0.90 -22.54 14.31
CA LEU A 18 0.94 -22.80 12.87
C LEU A 18 0.52 -24.24 12.52
N PHE A 19 0.67 -25.20 13.44
CA PHE A 19 0.36 -26.60 13.18
C PHE A 19 -1.12 -26.82 12.84
N PRO A 20 -2.12 -26.36 13.64
CA PRO A 20 -3.53 -26.56 13.32
C PRO A 20 -3.92 -25.92 11.99
N THR A 21 -3.47 -24.68 11.74
CA THR A 21 -3.82 -23.92 10.53
C THR A 21 -3.18 -24.52 9.27
N THR A 22 -1.89 -24.87 9.33
CA THR A 22 -1.16 -25.48 8.21
C THR A 22 -1.63 -26.90 7.93
N PHE A 23 -1.88 -27.70 8.97
CA PHE A 23 -2.41 -29.05 8.84
C PHE A 23 -3.82 -29.06 8.21
N TRP A 24 -4.70 -28.16 8.67
CA TRP A 24 -6.05 -28.03 8.13
C TRP A 24 -6.04 -27.54 6.66
N LEU A 25 -5.18 -26.59 6.32
CA LEU A 25 -4.99 -26.14 4.93
C LEU A 25 -4.46 -27.25 4.03
N LEU A 26 -3.46 -28.02 4.49
CA LEU A 26 -2.93 -29.17 3.74
C LEU A 26 -4.01 -30.23 3.52
N LEU A 27 -4.78 -30.58 4.56
CA LEU A 27 -5.90 -31.52 4.48
C LEU A 27 -6.87 -31.08 3.38
N TYR A 28 -7.41 -29.85 3.48
CA TYR A 28 -8.37 -29.31 2.52
C TYR A 28 -7.81 -29.16 1.10
N SER A 29 -6.50 -29.01 0.93
CA SER A 29 -5.86 -28.90 -0.40
C SER A 29 -5.90 -30.21 -1.20
N PHE A 30 -6.07 -31.37 -0.55
CA PHE A 30 -6.20 -32.68 -1.21
C PHE A 30 -7.64 -33.16 -1.38
N LEU A 31 -8.62 -32.49 -0.75
CA LEU A 31 -10.03 -32.86 -0.84
C LEU A 31 -10.67 -32.22 -2.08
N GLN A 32 -11.60 -32.93 -2.72
CA GLN A 32 -12.35 -32.37 -3.86
C GLN A 32 -13.44 -31.41 -3.41
N ARG A 33 -13.63 -30.35 -4.20
CA ARG A 33 -14.81 -29.48 -4.12
C ARG A 33 -16.03 -30.25 -4.67
N GLY A 34 -17.01 -30.51 -3.80
CA GLY A 34 -18.28 -31.10 -4.19
C GLY A 34 -19.12 -30.14 -5.04
N THR A 35 -20.04 -30.71 -5.82
CA THR A 35 -20.96 -29.96 -6.69
C THR A 35 -21.83 -28.96 -5.93
N ASP A 36 -22.19 -29.29 -4.69
CA ASP A 36 -23.09 -28.48 -3.85
C ASP A 36 -22.34 -27.42 -3.01
N GLY A 37 -21.07 -27.14 -3.34
CA GLY A 37 -20.21 -26.22 -2.60
C GLY A 37 -19.61 -26.79 -1.31
N GLY A 38 -20.05 -27.98 -0.88
CA GLY A 38 -19.41 -28.76 0.18
C GLY A 38 -18.04 -29.32 -0.23
N VAL A 39 -17.36 -29.97 0.72
CA VAL A 39 -16.08 -30.62 0.50
C VAL A 39 -16.28 -32.13 0.59
N VAL A 40 -15.90 -32.87 -0.45
CA VAL A 40 -15.98 -34.33 -0.49
C VAL A 40 -14.70 -34.89 0.10
N TRP A 41 -14.83 -35.86 1.01
CA TRP A 41 -13.71 -36.59 1.62
C TRP A 41 -13.09 -37.62 0.66
N SER A 42 -12.83 -37.21 -0.58
CA SER A 42 -12.10 -37.95 -1.60
C SER A 42 -10.75 -37.27 -1.84
N PHE A 43 -9.66 -38.03 -1.70
CA PHE A 43 -8.32 -37.55 -2.00
C PHE A 43 -8.13 -37.49 -3.52
N SER A 44 -7.81 -36.32 -4.06
CA SER A 44 -7.60 -36.13 -5.50
C SER A 44 -6.54 -35.08 -5.81
N LEU A 45 -5.72 -35.35 -6.84
CA LEU A 45 -4.75 -34.39 -7.37
C LEU A 45 -5.36 -33.45 -8.44
N GLU A 46 -6.64 -33.64 -8.79
CA GLU A 46 -7.31 -32.85 -9.83
C GLU A 46 -7.33 -31.35 -9.52
N SER A 47 -7.41 -30.97 -8.24
CA SER A 47 -7.30 -29.58 -7.78
C SER A 47 -5.99 -28.90 -8.23
N TYR A 48 -4.88 -29.63 -8.21
CA TYR A 48 -3.57 -29.14 -8.67
C TYR A 48 -3.48 -29.08 -10.19
N GLN A 49 -4.08 -30.05 -10.90
CA GLN A 49 -4.16 -30.02 -12.37
C GLN A 49 -5.00 -28.82 -12.86
N ARG A 50 -6.11 -28.53 -12.19
CA ARG A 50 -6.93 -27.32 -12.47
C ARG A 50 -6.14 -26.03 -12.20
N LEU A 51 -5.33 -25.99 -11.13
CA LEU A 51 -4.45 -24.84 -10.84
C LEU A 51 -3.42 -24.58 -11.95
N ALA A 52 -2.92 -25.64 -12.60
CA ALA A 52 -1.97 -25.57 -13.72
C ALA A 52 -2.60 -25.19 -15.07
N SER A 53 -3.93 -25.05 -15.15
CA SER A 53 -4.59 -24.63 -16.38
C SER A 53 -4.38 -23.14 -16.70
N GLU A 54 -4.34 -22.81 -17.99
CA GLU A 54 -4.07 -21.45 -18.48
C GLU A 54 -5.04 -20.40 -17.92
N LEU A 55 -6.31 -20.78 -17.69
CA LEU A 55 -7.33 -19.91 -17.09
C LEU A 55 -6.91 -19.45 -15.68
N TYR A 56 -6.52 -20.39 -14.81
CA TYR A 56 -6.13 -20.10 -13.43
C TYR A 56 -4.80 -19.33 -13.39
N LEU A 57 -3.83 -19.74 -14.20
CA LEU A 57 -2.56 -19.00 -14.34
C LEU A 57 -2.79 -17.56 -14.82
N GLY A 58 -3.69 -17.35 -15.78
CA GLY A 58 -4.06 -16.01 -16.25
C GLY A 58 -4.69 -15.13 -15.16
N ILE A 59 -5.56 -15.69 -14.30
CA ILE A 59 -6.15 -14.99 -13.15
C ILE A 59 -5.07 -14.64 -12.11
N ILE A 60 -4.16 -15.57 -11.82
CA ILE A 60 -3.05 -15.38 -10.88
C ILE A 60 -2.15 -14.24 -11.39
N TRP A 61 -1.73 -14.25 -12.65
CA TRP A 61 -0.90 -13.19 -13.23
C TRP A 61 -1.59 -11.83 -13.25
N ARG A 62 -2.89 -11.77 -13.56
CA ARG A 62 -3.68 -10.52 -13.48
C ARG A 62 -3.73 -9.97 -12.04
N SER A 63 -3.90 -10.85 -11.05
CA SER A 63 -3.91 -10.46 -9.63
C SER A 63 -2.55 -9.95 -9.16
N ILE A 64 -1.45 -10.61 -9.55
CA ILE A 64 -0.08 -10.18 -9.26
C ILE A 64 0.21 -8.83 -9.94
N GLY A 65 -0.15 -8.67 -11.21
CA GLY A 65 0.02 -7.41 -11.94
C GLY A 65 -0.73 -6.25 -11.29
N LEU A 66 -1.99 -6.46 -10.92
CA LEU A 66 -2.79 -5.47 -10.17
C LEU A 66 -2.16 -5.11 -8.82
N ALA A 67 -1.73 -6.10 -8.04
CA ALA A 67 -1.09 -5.87 -6.75
C ALA A 67 0.24 -5.10 -6.89
N LEU A 68 1.04 -5.40 -7.91
CA LEU A 68 2.30 -4.72 -8.20
C LEU A 68 2.06 -3.27 -8.64
N ILE A 69 1.13 -3.03 -9.56
CA ILE A 69 0.76 -1.67 -10.01
C ILE A 69 0.24 -0.84 -8.83
N ALA A 70 -0.67 -1.39 -8.03
CA ALA A 70 -1.20 -0.70 -6.85
C ALA A 70 -0.11 -0.41 -5.81
N THR A 71 0.81 -1.35 -5.57
CA THR A 71 1.93 -1.16 -4.62
C THR A 71 2.89 -0.06 -5.10
N VAL A 72 3.27 -0.07 -6.38
CA VAL A 72 4.15 0.95 -6.98
C VAL A 72 3.48 2.32 -6.96
N ALA A 73 2.20 2.42 -7.32
CA ALA A 73 1.46 3.68 -7.25
C ALA A 73 1.31 4.20 -5.81
N CYS A 74 0.97 3.34 -4.86
CA CYS A 74 0.94 3.69 -3.43
C CYS A 74 2.30 4.15 -2.90
N LEU A 75 3.41 3.60 -3.40
CA LEU A 75 4.75 4.03 -3.01
C LEU A 75 5.09 5.40 -3.64
N ILE A 76 4.82 5.58 -4.93
CA ILE A 76 5.05 6.85 -5.66
C ILE A 76 4.25 8.01 -5.05
N ILE A 77 3.02 7.77 -4.60
CA ILE A 77 2.14 8.80 -4.00
C ILE A 77 2.38 8.91 -2.48
N GLY A 78 2.49 7.79 -1.78
CA GLY A 78 2.60 7.74 -0.33
C GLY A 78 3.96 8.18 0.20
N TYR A 79 5.05 7.97 -0.54
CA TYR A 79 6.39 8.41 -0.16
C TYR A 79 6.53 9.94 -0.08
N PRO A 80 6.22 10.74 -1.13
CA PRO A 80 6.29 12.20 -1.03
C PRO A 80 5.29 12.76 -0.01
N LEU A 81 4.12 12.14 0.17
CA LEU A 81 3.17 12.56 1.20
C LEU A 81 3.69 12.30 2.62
N ALA A 82 4.16 11.10 2.92
CA ALA A 82 4.76 10.76 4.22
C ALA A 82 5.96 11.66 4.53
N PHE A 83 6.77 11.91 3.50
CA PHE A 83 7.92 12.81 3.58
C PHE A 83 7.49 14.26 3.89
N PHE A 84 6.43 14.75 3.23
CA PHE A 84 5.86 16.07 3.49
C PHE A 84 5.37 16.20 4.93
N ILE A 85 4.65 15.20 5.43
CA ILE A 85 4.12 15.17 6.80
C ILE A 85 5.25 15.19 7.85
N ALA A 86 6.30 14.38 7.67
CA ALA A 86 7.49 14.38 8.53
C ALA A 86 8.35 15.67 8.43
N THR A 87 7.98 16.57 7.51
CA THR A 87 8.69 17.82 7.22
C THR A 87 7.96 19.05 7.78
N CYS A 88 6.67 18.92 8.15
CA CYS A 88 5.85 19.96 8.77
C CYS A 88 6.24 20.29 10.22
N SER A 89 5.75 21.42 10.75
CA SER A 89 5.85 21.75 12.17
C SER A 89 4.92 20.86 13.01
N GLY A 90 5.33 20.49 14.23
CA GLY A 90 4.71 19.39 15.00
C GLY A 90 3.19 19.48 15.24
N ARG A 91 2.62 20.69 15.30
CA ARG A 91 1.16 20.89 15.40
C ARG A 91 0.44 20.52 14.10
N TRP A 92 0.98 20.91 12.94
CA TRP A 92 0.45 20.54 11.63
C TRP A 92 0.73 19.07 11.30
N GLN A 93 1.90 18.55 11.64
CA GLN A 93 2.27 17.14 11.51
C GLN A 93 1.20 16.21 12.12
N ASN A 94 0.79 16.46 13.36
CA ASN A 94 -0.28 15.71 14.02
C ASN A 94 -1.63 15.78 13.28
N VAL A 95 -2.00 16.96 12.76
CA VAL A 95 -3.25 17.17 12.00
C VAL A 95 -3.21 16.40 10.68
N LEU A 96 -2.11 16.44 9.94
CA LEU A 96 -1.99 15.71 8.66
C LEU A 96 -1.96 14.18 8.87
N VAL A 97 -1.26 13.68 9.90
CA VAL A 97 -1.30 12.25 10.26
C VAL A 97 -2.73 11.83 10.59
N LEU A 98 -3.46 12.63 11.38
CA LEU A 98 -4.86 12.36 11.70
C LEU A 98 -5.76 12.37 10.45
N LEU A 99 -5.56 13.33 9.52
CA LEU A 99 -6.26 13.38 8.24
C LEU A 99 -6.07 12.11 7.40
N VAL A 100 -4.86 11.54 7.39
CA VAL A 100 -4.54 10.27 6.69
C VAL A 100 -5.15 9.05 7.38
N ILE A 101 -5.35 9.11 8.70
CA ILE A 101 -5.96 8.02 9.51
C ILE A 101 -7.49 8.01 9.38
N ILE A 102 -8.16 9.15 9.21
CA ILE A 102 -9.63 9.23 9.00
C ILE A 102 -10.14 8.24 7.93
N PRO A 103 -9.64 8.21 6.67
CA PRO A 103 -10.12 7.28 5.66
C PRO A 103 -9.77 5.80 5.95
N PHE A 104 -8.82 5.53 6.84
CA PHE A 104 -8.56 4.17 7.34
C PHE A 104 -9.59 3.73 8.39
N TRP A 105 -10.15 4.65 9.17
CA TRP A 105 -11.23 4.36 10.13
C TRP A 105 -12.60 4.18 9.44
N THR A 106 -12.75 4.60 8.19
CA THR A 106 -13.98 4.33 7.41
C THR A 106 -14.10 2.85 7.05
N ASN A 107 -15.31 2.29 7.19
CA ASN A 107 -15.55 0.88 6.86
C ASN A 107 -15.32 0.63 5.35
N PHE A 108 -14.55 -0.42 5.03
CA PHE A 108 -14.21 -0.82 3.67
C PHE A 108 -15.44 -0.93 2.76
N LEU A 109 -16.57 -1.47 3.26
CA LEU A 109 -17.80 -1.61 2.47
C LEU A 109 -18.39 -0.25 2.08
N VAL A 110 -18.50 0.69 3.02
CA VAL A 110 -19.01 2.05 2.76
C VAL A 110 -18.15 2.73 1.69
N ARG A 111 -16.83 2.54 1.77
CA ARG A 111 -15.85 3.05 0.83
C ARG A 111 -15.98 2.43 -0.57
N THR A 112 -16.29 1.14 -0.65
CA THR A 112 -16.58 0.45 -1.93
C THR A 112 -17.90 0.93 -2.53
N TYR A 113 -18.96 1.10 -1.73
CA TYR A 113 -20.23 1.65 -2.21
C TYR A 113 -20.09 3.09 -2.72
N ALA A 114 -19.30 3.93 -2.07
CA ALA A 114 -19.00 5.28 -2.55
C ALA A 114 -18.41 5.26 -3.98
N TRP A 115 -17.43 4.39 -4.24
CA TRP A 115 -16.88 4.21 -5.59
C TRP A 115 -17.88 3.62 -6.58
N ILE A 116 -18.75 2.70 -6.16
CA ILE A 116 -19.83 2.14 -7.00
C ILE A 116 -20.83 3.23 -7.43
N VAL A 117 -21.04 4.27 -6.62
CA VAL A 117 -21.91 5.42 -6.96
C VAL A 117 -21.17 6.47 -7.80
N LEU A 118 -19.84 6.61 -7.66
CA LEU A 118 -19.06 7.66 -8.33
C LEU A 118 -18.54 7.30 -9.73
N LEU A 119 -18.23 6.01 -9.99
CA LEU A 119 -17.68 5.51 -11.27
C LEU A 119 -18.66 5.08 -12.39
N PRO A 120 -20.01 5.01 -12.22
CA PRO A 120 -20.92 4.74 -13.34
C PRO A 120 -20.80 5.77 -14.47
N GLN A 121 -21.37 5.44 -15.64
CA GLN A 121 -21.45 6.38 -16.77
C GLN A 121 -22.16 7.70 -16.41
N GLU A 122 -23.20 7.64 -15.57
CA GLU A 122 -23.90 8.81 -15.03
C GLU A 122 -23.34 9.28 -13.67
N GLY A 123 -22.21 8.73 -13.24
CA GLY A 123 -21.53 9.09 -12.00
C GLY A 123 -20.87 10.46 -12.08
N VAL A 124 -20.72 11.11 -10.91
CA VAL A 124 -20.14 12.46 -10.76
C VAL A 124 -18.80 12.62 -11.50
N ILE A 125 -17.98 11.58 -11.55
CA ILE A 125 -16.67 11.62 -12.23
C ILE A 125 -16.82 11.83 -13.74
N ASN A 126 -17.74 11.13 -14.39
CA ASN A 126 -17.98 11.29 -15.84
C ASN A 126 -18.58 12.66 -16.15
N VAL A 127 -19.53 13.14 -15.34
CA VAL A 127 -20.10 14.50 -15.47
C VAL A 127 -19.01 15.57 -15.36
N VAL A 128 -18.08 15.45 -14.40
CA VAL A 128 -16.95 16.37 -14.26
C VAL A 128 -15.99 16.29 -15.46
N LEU A 129 -15.67 15.09 -15.95
CA LEU A 129 -14.80 14.92 -17.13
C LEU A 129 -15.41 15.52 -18.42
N GLN A 130 -16.73 15.40 -18.60
CA GLN A 130 -17.47 16.03 -19.71
C GLN A 130 -17.51 17.55 -19.59
N ASN A 131 -17.73 18.09 -18.37
CA ASN A 131 -17.72 19.53 -18.13
C ASN A 131 -16.35 20.18 -18.43
N PHE A 132 -15.25 19.45 -18.22
CA PHE A 132 -13.91 19.89 -18.61
C PHE A 132 -13.54 19.57 -20.07
N GLN A 133 -14.47 19.02 -20.87
CA GLN A 133 -14.28 18.61 -22.26
C GLN A 133 -13.06 17.67 -22.47
N VAL A 134 -12.75 16.85 -21.46
CA VAL A 134 -11.64 15.87 -21.51
C VAL A 134 -12.04 14.60 -22.27
N VAL A 135 -13.35 14.33 -22.37
CA VAL A 135 -13.89 13.13 -23.02
C VAL A 135 -15.22 13.44 -23.70
N ASP A 136 -15.37 13.02 -24.97
CA ASP A 136 -16.57 13.27 -25.79
C ASP A 136 -17.77 12.37 -25.45
N ALA A 137 -17.55 11.27 -24.70
CA ALA A 137 -18.57 10.27 -24.38
C ALA A 137 -18.38 9.70 -22.95
N PRO A 138 -19.44 9.28 -22.25
CA PRO A 138 -19.34 8.74 -20.89
C PRO A 138 -18.60 7.40 -20.85
N LEU A 139 -17.49 7.36 -20.10
CA LEU A 139 -16.67 6.17 -19.97
C LEU A 139 -17.30 5.17 -18.99
N ASN A 140 -17.41 3.91 -19.39
CA ASN A 140 -17.75 2.84 -18.45
C ASN A 140 -16.51 2.50 -17.60
N LEU A 141 -16.29 3.27 -16.53
CA LEU A 141 -15.17 3.09 -15.61
C LEU A 141 -15.46 1.97 -14.60
N LEU A 142 -16.72 1.78 -14.21
CA LEU A 142 -17.15 0.75 -13.26
C LEU A 142 -16.86 -0.67 -13.78
N PHE A 143 -16.55 -1.60 -12.87
CA PHE A 143 -16.16 -2.99 -13.18
C PHE A 143 -14.92 -3.18 -14.07
N THR A 144 -14.18 -2.12 -14.40
CA THR A 144 -12.91 -2.21 -15.15
C THR A 144 -11.70 -2.42 -14.23
N GLN A 145 -10.57 -2.80 -14.84
CA GLN A 145 -9.27 -2.87 -14.16
C GLN A 145 -8.86 -1.50 -13.55
N PHE A 146 -9.29 -0.37 -14.14
CA PHE A 146 -9.04 0.96 -13.61
C PHE A 146 -9.75 1.18 -12.27
N ALA A 147 -11.05 0.88 -12.19
CA ALA A 147 -11.82 0.97 -10.94
C ALA A 147 -11.18 0.15 -9.81
N VAL A 148 -10.79 -1.09 -10.12
CA VAL A 148 -10.09 -1.97 -9.16
C VAL A 148 -8.76 -1.35 -8.71
N THR A 149 -7.96 -0.85 -9.65
CA THR A 149 -6.66 -0.23 -9.33
C THR A 149 -6.81 1.01 -8.45
N VAL A 150 -7.74 1.92 -8.77
CA VAL A 150 -8.02 3.12 -7.98
C VAL A 150 -8.54 2.77 -6.58
N GLY A 151 -9.45 1.80 -6.48
CA GLY A 151 -9.98 1.30 -5.20
C GLY A 151 -8.90 0.66 -4.32
N LEU A 152 -7.98 -0.11 -4.92
CA LEU A 152 -6.81 -0.66 -4.24
C LEU A 152 -5.86 0.45 -3.76
N ILE A 153 -5.52 1.41 -4.63
CA ILE A 153 -4.64 2.54 -4.26
C ILE A 153 -5.23 3.29 -3.08
N TYR A 154 -6.46 3.81 -3.22
CA TYR A 154 -7.13 4.55 -2.14
C TYR A 154 -7.25 3.71 -0.86
N GLY A 155 -7.44 2.40 -0.99
CA GLY A 155 -7.60 1.50 0.13
C GLY A 155 -6.33 1.18 0.91
N TYR A 156 -5.19 1.10 0.24
CA TYR A 156 -3.89 0.80 0.85
C TYR A 156 -3.01 2.03 1.09
N LEU A 157 -3.34 3.20 0.53
CA LEU A 157 -2.53 4.41 0.64
C LEU A 157 -2.29 4.82 2.10
N SER A 158 -3.33 4.91 2.93
CA SER A 158 -3.17 5.21 4.36
C SER A 158 -2.27 4.20 5.08
N PHE A 159 -2.45 2.90 4.80
CA PHE A 159 -1.63 1.85 5.39
C PHE A 159 -0.16 1.90 4.94
N MET A 160 0.12 2.41 3.73
CA MET A 160 1.48 2.66 3.23
C MET A 160 2.10 3.92 3.86
N ILE A 161 1.32 4.99 4.05
CA ILE A 161 1.81 6.27 4.59
C ILE A 161 2.27 6.13 6.04
N LEU A 162 1.49 5.46 6.92
CA LEU A 162 1.81 5.34 8.35
C LEU A 162 3.23 4.80 8.64
N PRO A 163 3.67 3.65 8.09
CA PRO A 163 5.01 3.12 8.33
C PRO A 163 6.11 3.96 7.65
N LEU A 164 5.85 4.56 6.49
CA LEU A 164 6.80 5.49 5.84
C LEU A 164 7.02 6.74 6.69
N TYR A 165 5.94 7.33 7.20
CA TYR A 165 5.98 8.45 8.13
C TYR A 165 6.73 8.09 9.42
N ALA A 166 6.40 6.95 10.05
CA ALA A 166 7.05 6.51 11.29
C ALA A 166 8.54 6.16 11.11
N ALA A 167 8.97 5.84 9.88
CA ALA A 167 10.38 5.74 9.52
C ALA A 167 11.01 7.13 9.39
N MET A 168 10.39 8.05 8.64
CA MET A 168 10.92 9.39 8.34
C MET A 168 10.94 10.35 9.53
N ASP A 169 9.97 10.28 10.44
CA ASP A 169 9.92 11.11 11.66
C ASP A 169 11.13 10.86 12.59
N ARG A 170 11.72 9.66 12.54
CA ARG A 170 12.91 9.29 13.31
C ARG A 170 14.22 9.85 12.70
N PHE A 171 14.16 10.45 11.53
CA PHE A 171 15.35 10.81 10.75
C PHE A 171 15.86 12.21 11.10
N ASN A 172 17.08 12.31 11.61
CA ASN A 172 17.71 13.62 11.87
C ASN A 172 18.12 14.31 10.56
N PHE A 173 17.44 15.41 10.23
CA PHE A 173 17.63 16.17 8.99
C PHE A 173 18.98 16.89 8.85
N SER A 174 19.75 17.05 9.93
CA SER A 174 21.08 17.70 9.91
C SER A 174 22.08 17.01 8.96
N LEU A 175 21.93 15.71 8.70
CA LEU A 175 22.74 14.98 7.72
C LEU A 175 22.56 15.47 6.26
N VAL A 176 21.40 16.03 5.91
CA VAL A 176 21.18 16.60 4.56
C VAL A 176 21.83 17.97 4.45
N GLU A 177 21.73 18.80 5.49
CA GLU A 177 22.37 20.13 5.54
C GLU A 177 23.90 19.99 5.42
N ALA A 178 24.50 19.01 6.10
CA ALA A 178 25.92 18.70 5.95
C ALA A 178 26.31 18.28 4.52
N ALA A 179 25.47 17.52 3.81
CA ALA A 179 25.71 17.13 2.43
C ALA A 179 25.54 18.29 1.44
N GLN A 180 24.58 19.19 1.67
CA GLN A 180 24.39 20.40 0.88
C GLN A 180 25.57 21.38 1.05
N ASN A 181 26.08 21.54 2.28
CA ASN A 181 27.29 22.33 2.56
C ASN A 181 28.55 21.77 1.85
N LEU A 182 28.57 20.48 1.49
CA LEU A 182 29.61 19.84 0.69
C LEU A 182 29.35 19.91 -0.84
N GLY A 183 28.39 20.71 -1.29
CA GLY A 183 28.11 20.95 -2.70
C GLY A 183 27.25 19.87 -3.40
N ALA A 184 26.58 19.00 -2.63
CA ALA A 184 25.67 18.01 -3.22
C ALA A 184 24.38 18.69 -3.72
N ASN A 185 24.18 18.67 -5.05
CA ASN A 185 22.97 19.17 -5.69
C ASN A 185 21.73 18.37 -5.25
N ASP A 186 20.60 19.03 -5.01
CA ASP A 186 19.41 18.49 -4.34
C ASP A 186 18.95 17.16 -4.93
N ILE A 187 18.86 17.03 -6.26
CA ILE A 187 18.38 15.81 -6.92
C ILE A 187 19.32 14.61 -6.67
N ARG A 188 20.63 14.85 -6.50
CA ARG A 188 21.60 13.81 -6.15
C ARG A 188 21.55 13.45 -4.67
N SER A 189 21.29 14.40 -3.78
CA SER A 189 21.29 14.13 -2.34
C SER A 189 20.17 13.15 -1.97
N PHE A 190 18.92 13.30 -2.42
CA PHE A 190 17.90 12.29 -2.07
C PHE A 190 17.93 10.98 -2.86
N ILE A 191 18.35 10.95 -4.13
CA ILE A 191 18.46 9.66 -4.84
C ILE A 191 19.59 8.81 -4.24
N ARG A 192 20.67 9.45 -3.77
CA ARG A 192 21.90 8.75 -3.34
C ARG A 192 22.07 8.59 -1.83
N ILE A 193 21.47 9.46 -1.01
CA ILE A 193 21.52 9.39 0.46
C ILE A 193 20.18 8.88 0.98
N VAL A 194 19.08 9.52 0.58
CA VAL A 194 17.77 9.34 1.22
C VAL A 194 17.04 8.07 0.82
N LEU A 195 16.90 7.83 -0.48
CA LEU A 195 16.21 6.66 -1.01
C LEU A 195 16.83 5.35 -0.47
N PRO A 196 18.17 5.15 -0.47
CA PRO A 196 18.74 3.94 0.12
C PRO A 196 18.66 3.88 1.65
N LEU A 197 18.58 5.01 2.38
CA LEU A 197 18.49 5.03 3.86
C LEU A 197 17.07 4.85 4.39
N THR A 198 16.05 5.25 3.61
CA THR A 198 14.64 4.91 3.86
C THR A 198 14.37 3.43 3.53
N MET A 199 14.95 2.89 2.44
CA MET A 199 14.89 1.44 2.14
C MET A 199 15.65 0.57 3.15
N ARG A 200 16.69 1.10 3.82
CA ARG A 200 17.48 0.41 4.85
C ARG A 200 17.29 1.09 6.21
N GLY A 201 16.04 1.18 6.67
CA GLY A 201 15.59 2.07 7.74
C GLY A 201 16.59 2.37 8.86
N ARG A 202 17.22 3.56 8.79
CA ARG A 202 17.78 4.42 9.86
C ARG A 202 18.54 5.64 9.25
N ASN A 203 17.88 6.81 9.15
CA ASN A 203 18.38 8.18 8.85
C ASN A 203 19.12 8.37 7.51
N CYS A 204 18.85 9.31 6.59
CA CYS A 204 18.07 10.57 6.59
C CYS A 204 17.21 10.71 5.28
N SER A 205 16.32 11.73 5.11
CA SER A 205 15.32 11.73 4.01
C SER A 205 14.94 13.06 3.26
N ARG A 206 15.58 14.21 3.46
CA ARG A 206 15.17 15.48 2.77
C ARG A 206 15.62 15.62 1.30
N PHE A 207 14.76 15.31 0.31
CA PHE A 207 14.49 16.26 -0.80
C PHE A 207 13.38 17.15 -0.26
N ALA A 208 13.47 18.46 -0.39
CA ALA A 208 12.31 19.29 -0.73
C ALA A 208 12.66 20.78 -0.88
N THR A 209 13.91 21.18 -1.12
CA THR A 209 14.28 22.60 -1.00
C THR A 209 13.49 23.55 -1.92
N GLY A 210 12.94 23.05 -3.04
CA GLY A 210 11.96 23.77 -3.87
C GLY A 210 10.49 23.79 -3.38
N PHE A 211 10.08 22.84 -2.52
CA PHE A 211 8.76 22.79 -1.87
C PHE A 211 8.78 23.42 -0.44
N TYR A 212 9.98 23.53 0.15
CA TYR A 212 10.21 23.95 1.53
C TYR A 212 9.94 25.43 1.78
N SER A 213 10.18 26.28 0.77
CA SER A 213 9.87 27.72 0.81
C SER A 213 8.36 27.96 0.81
N GLY A 214 7.63 27.31 -0.11
CA GLY A 214 6.17 27.40 -0.20
C GLY A 214 5.47 26.90 1.07
N CYS A 215 5.87 25.74 1.59
CA CYS A 215 5.20 25.15 2.75
C CYS A 215 5.63 25.71 4.11
N ARG A 216 6.78 26.41 4.22
CA ARG A 216 7.02 27.27 5.39
C ARG A 216 5.98 28.41 5.45
N GLY A 217 5.59 28.99 4.33
CA GLY A 217 4.50 29.98 4.30
C GLY A 217 3.18 29.45 4.87
N VAL A 218 2.82 28.20 4.55
CA VAL A 218 1.54 27.59 4.97
C VAL A 218 1.57 27.02 6.40
N CYS A 219 2.71 26.51 6.88
CA CYS A 219 2.80 25.86 8.21
C CYS A 219 3.30 26.79 9.34
N TYR A 220 3.67 28.04 9.04
CA TYR A 220 4.18 29.03 10.01
C TYR A 220 3.39 30.35 10.00
N SER A 221 2.26 30.39 9.30
CA SER A 221 1.21 31.41 9.41
C SER A 221 0.13 30.97 10.41
#